data_AF-A0A3N5J9W4-F1
#
_entry.id   AF-A0A3N5J9W4-F1
#
_cell.length_a   1.000
_cell.length_b   1.000
_cell.length_c   1.000
_cell.angle_alpha   90.00
_cell.angle_beta   90.00
_cell.angle_gamma   90.00
#
_symmetry.space_group_name_H-M   'P 1'
#
loop_
_entity.id
_entity.type
_entity.pdbx_description
1 polymer ?
#
loop_
_entity_poly.entity_id
_entity_poly.type
_entity_poly.pdbx_seq_one_letter_code
_entity_poly.pdbx_strand_id
1 'polypeptide(L)'
;MSEQMRKVAVIGGSRIPFCRSNTSYAEKTNLDMLTTALQGVVDRFHIHGEKLDEVIAGAVTSHSKDWNLAREALLSTTLSPLTPGITLQQACGTSLQAALMIGAKIATGQIECGIAAGTDTTSDPPITFGRKFSQRLVKMGSARSAKQRLLAFKGFRPSELKPVLPANGEPRTGMSMGQHCERMAHEWKIAREDQDRLAMESHGKANRAYDEGFFDPIVTPWSGVARDNNIRADSNMEKLG
;
A
#
# COMPACT_ATOMS: atom_id res chain seq x y z
N MET A 1 25.79 23.93 -16.25
CA MET A 1 25.09 22.97 -15.37
C MET A 1 26.13 22.49 -14.36
N SER A 2 25.81 22.46 -13.07
CA SER A 2 26.71 21.85 -12.08
C SER A 2 26.96 20.40 -12.48
N GLU A 3 28.21 20.00 -12.74
CA GLU A 3 28.57 18.60 -13.04
C GLU A 3 28.33 17.66 -11.85
N GLN A 4 28.04 18.20 -10.67
CA GLN A 4 27.86 17.43 -9.44
C GLN A 4 26.39 17.35 -9.04
N MET A 5 25.91 16.12 -8.78
CA MET A 5 24.56 15.87 -8.26
C MET A 5 24.36 16.54 -6.90
N ARG A 6 23.16 17.07 -6.67
CA ARG A 6 22.80 17.67 -5.38
C ARG A 6 22.70 16.59 -4.30
N LYS A 7 23.12 16.93 -3.08
CA LYS A 7 22.92 16.05 -1.92
C LYS A 7 21.43 15.99 -1.59
N VAL A 8 20.95 14.79 -1.27
CA VAL A 8 19.56 14.52 -0.88
C VAL A 8 19.54 14.14 0.59
N ALA A 9 18.58 14.66 1.35
CA ALA A 9 18.39 14.35 2.76
C ALA A 9 16.93 13.95 3.04
N VAL A 10 16.75 13.09 4.04
CA VAL A 10 15.43 12.77 4.61
C VAL A 10 15.24 13.64 5.85
N ILE A 11 14.25 14.52 5.84
CA ILE A 11 13.96 15.43 6.96
C ILE A 11 13.24 14.69 8.10
N GLY A 12 12.40 13.72 7.74
CA GLY A 12 11.76 12.78 8.66
C GLY A 12 10.53 12.15 8.01
N GLY A 13 9.59 11.66 8.82
CA GLY A 13 8.40 10.98 8.33
C GLY A 13 7.33 10.84 9.39
N SER A 14 6.21 10.24 8.99
CA SER A 14 5.09 9.86 9.86
C SER A 14 4.43 8.61 9.28
N ARG A 15 3.82 7.78 10.14
CA ARG A 15 3.01 6.63 9.74
C ARG A 15 1.85 6.43 10.71
N ILE A 16 0.79 5.81 10.21
CA ILE A 16 -0.25 5.22 11.07
C ILE A 16 0.21 3.86 11.62
N PRO A 17 -0.39 3.35 12.70
CA PRO A 17 -0.13 2.00 13.18
C PRO A 17 -0.43 0.95 12.11
N PHE A 18 0.40 -0.08 12.03
CA PHE A 18 0.18 -1.25 11.19
C PHE A 18 -0.75 -2.23 11.89
N CYS A 19 -1.85 -2.55 11.21
CA CYS A 19 -2.86 -3.46 11.71
C CYS A 19 -2.90 -4.74 10.89
N ARG A 20 -3.24 -5.86 11.52
CA ARG A 20 -3.61 -7.10 10.84
C ARG A 20 -4.85 -6.83 9.99
N SER A 21 -4.87 -7.36 8.77
CA SER A 21 -6.02 -7.23 7.87
C SER A 21 -7.30 -7.74 8.52
N ASN A 22 -8.43 -7.12 8.18
CA ASN A 22 -9.76 -7.42 8.72
C ASN A 22 -9.93 -7.19 10.23
N THR A 23 -9.04 -6.39 10.86
CA THR A 23 -9.17 -5.98 12.27
C THR A 23 -9.56 -4.50 12.38
N SER A 24 -8.75 -3.66 13.02
CA SER A 24 -9.06 -2.26 13.32
C SER A 24 -9.28 -1.37 12.08
N TYR A 25 -8.72 -1.75 10.93
CA TYR A 25 -8.88 -1.04 9.65
C TYR A 25 -9.80 -1.77 8.67
N ALA A 26 -10.67 -2.68 9.15
CA ALA A 26 -11.53 -3.49 8.29
C ALA A 26 -12.40 -2.67 7.33
N GLU A 27 -12.88 -1.50 7.80
CA GLU A 27 -13.76 -0.61 7.03
C GLU A 27 -13.00 0.61 6.45
N LYS A 28 -11.67 0.57 6.40
CA LYS A 28 -10.83 1.68 5.92
C LYS A 28 -10.28 1.39 4.54
N THR A 29 -10.30 2.40 3.70
CA THR A 29 -9.76 2.35 2.34
C THR A 29 -8.29 2.75 2.31
N ASN A 30 -7.63 2.48 1.18
CA ASN A 30 -6.30 3.04 0.91
C ASN A 30 -6.29 4.57 0.95
N LEU A 31 -7.35 5.22 0.47
CA LEU A 31 -7.46 6.67 0.49
C LEU A 31 -7.47 7.21 1.93
N ASP A 32 -8.24 6.59 2.82
CA ASP A 32 -8.31 7.00 4.23
C ASP A 32 -6.94 6.89 4.92
N MET A 33 -6.27 5.76 4.73
CA MET A 33 -4.96 5.48 5.33
C MET A 33 -3.87 6.40 4.78
N LEU A 34 -3.80 6.58 3.46
CA LEU A 34 -2.79 7.43 2.84
C LEU A 34 -3.00 8.89 3.19
N THR A 35 -4.25 9.37 3.17
CA THR A 35 -4.59 10.74 3.59
C THR A 35 -4.12 10.98 5.02
N THR A 36 -4.41 10.04 5.93
CA THR A 36 -4.01 10.18 7.33
C THR A 36 -2.49 10.16 7.49
N ALA A 37 -1.78 9.27 6.81
CA ALA A 37 -0.32 9.22 6.85
C ALA A 37 0.32 10.51 6.31
N LEU A 38 -0.21 11.06 5.20
CA LEU A 38 0.23 12.33 4.65
C LEU A 38 -0.08 13.50 5.60
N GLN A 39 -1.30 13.55 6.15
CA GLN A 39 -1.68 14.58 7.13
C GLN A 39 -0.76 14.55 8.35
N GLY A 40 -0.37 13.36 8.83
CA GLY A 40 0.59 13.21 9.92
C GLY A 40 1.98 13.78 9.61
N VAL A 41 2.41 13.80 8.35
CA VAL A 41 3.62 14.52 7.92
C VAL A 41 3.36 16.04 7.91
N VAL A 42 2.22 16.47 7.36
CA VAL A 42 1.86 17.89 7.28
C VAL A 42 1.81 18.53 8.67
N ASP A 43 1.11 17.89 9.61
CA ASP A 43 0.96 18.36 11.00
C ASP A 43 2.33 18.45 11.69
N ARG A 44 3.15 17.40 11.56
CA ARG A 44 4.43 17.30 12.25
C ARG A 44 5.45 18.33 11.81
N PHE A 45 5.47 18.64 10.51
CA PHE A 45 6.40 19.61 9.95
C PHE A 45 5.77 21.00 9.80
N HIS A 46 4.53 21.19 10.25
CA HIS A 46 3.80 22.47 10.20
C HIS A 46 3.71 23.07 8.79
N ILE A 47 3.59 22.23 7.75
CA ILE A 47 3.57 22.63 6.33
C ILE A 47 2.13 22.76 5.79
N HIS A 48 1.21 23.24 6.62
CA HIS A 48 -0.19 23.45 6.21
C HIS A 48 -0.28 24.55 5.15
N GLY A 49 -1.05 24.32 4.08
CA GLY A 49 -1.22 25.26 2.97
C GLY A 49 0.02 25.45 2.09
N GLU A 50 1.16 24.87 2.47
CA GLU A 50 2.41 24.98 1.73
C GLU A 50 2.36 24.18 0.43
N LYS A 51 2.94 24.75 -0.62
CA LYS A 51 3.09 24.08 -1.90
C LYS A 51 4.43 23.36 -1.92
N LEU A 52 4.38 22.03 -2.03
CA LEU A 52 5.56 21.23 -2.34
C LEU A 52 5.67 21.04 -3.86
N ASP A 53 6.84 20.60 -4.30
CA ASP A 53 7.04 20.33 -5.72
C ASP A 53 6.38 19.02 -6.15
N GLU A 54 6.31 18.01 -5.26
CA GLU A 54 5.70 16.72 -5.60
C GLU A 54 5.35 15.84 -4.39
N VAL A 55 4.28 15.07 -4.51
CA VAL A 55 4.02 13.88 -3.68
C VAL A 55 3.98 12.65 -4.57
N ILE A 56 4.79 11.64 -4.26
CA ILE A 56 4.74 10.34 -4.93
C ILE A 56 4.29 9.30 -3.90
N ALA A 57 3.22 8.58 -4.21
CA ALA A 57 2.72 7.51 -3.35
C ALA A 57 2.12 6.36 -4.14
N GLY A 58 1.70 5.30 -3.46
CA GLY A 58 1.10 4.17 -4.13
C GLY A 58 0.56 3.09 -3.20
N ALA A 59 -0.15 2.16 -3.81
CA ALA A 59 -0.64 0.93 -3.21
C ALA A 59 -0.51 -0.20 -4.23
N VAL A 60 -0.30 -1.43 -3.76
CA VAL A 60 -0.31 -2.61 -4.63
C VAL A 60 -1.75 -3.07 -4.86
N THR A 61 -2.54 -3.10 -3.80
CA THR A 61 -3.94 -3.50 -3.84
C THR A 61 -4.82 -2.27 -3.97
N SER A 62 -5.02 -1.73 -5.19
CA SER A 62 -5.86 -0.55 -5.43
C SER A 62 -7.15 -0.87 -6.17
N HIS A 63 -8.18 -0.04 -5.99
CA HIS A 63 -9.38 -0.10 -6.81
C HIS A 63 -9.22 0.71 -8.09
N SER A 64 -9.98 0.38 -9.12
CA SER A 64 -10.01 1.17 -10.37
C SER A 64 -10.54 2.59 -10.17
N LYS A 65 -11.31 2.84 -9.10
CA LYS A 65 -11.73 4.19 -8.68
C LYS A 65 -10.57 5.02 -8.12
N ASP A 66 -9.45 4.41 -7.75
CA ASP A 66 -8.27 5.07 -7.16
C ASP A 66 -7.24 5.44 -8.26
N TRP A 67 -7.73 5.95 -9.39
CA TRP A 67 -6.95 6.25 -10.60
C TRP A 67 -5.73 7.15 -10.37
N ASN A 68 -5.78 8.08 -9.41
CA ASN A 68 -4.61 8.74 -8.86
C ASN A 68 -4.72 8.87 -7.34
N LEU A 69 -4.63 7.73 -6.65
CA LEU A 69 -4.66 7.62 -5.18
C LEU A 69 -3.83 8.68 -4.45
N ALA A 70 -2.58 8.91 -4.88
CA ALA A 70 -1.69 9.90 -4.28
C ALA A 70 -2.25 11.32 -4.36
N ARG A 71 -2.82 11.69 -5.51
CA ARG A 71 -3.41 13.01 -5.72
C ARG A 71 -4.68 13.21 -4.92
N GLU A 72 -5.57 12.21 -4.90
CA GLU A 72 -6.82 12.28 -4.12
C GLU A 72 -6.52 12.33 -2.61
N ALA A 73 -5.52 11.57 -2.15
CA ALA A 73 -5.10 11.62 -0.74
C ALA A 73 -4.51 13.00 -0.39
N LEU A 74 -3.64 13.54 -1.24
CA LEU A 74 -3.09 14.89 -1.05
C LEU A 74 -4.17 15.95 -0.96
N LEU A 75 -5.15 15.94 -1.88
CA LEU A 75 -6.28 16.87 -1.89
C LEU A 75 -7.19 16.73 -0.66
N SER A 76 -7.14 15.59 0.01
CA SER A 76 -7.86 15.32 1.25
C SER A 76 -7.08 15.74 2.51
N THR A 77 -5.86 16.26 2.37
CA THR A 77 -5.08 16.85 3.46
C THR A 77 -5.19 18.37 3.48
N THR A 78 -4.55 19.01 4.47
CA THR A 78 -4.40 20.47 4.53
C THR A 78 -3.20 21.02 3.74
N LEU A 79 -2.49 20.19 2.97
CA LEU A 79 -1.40 20.66 2.10
C LEU A 79 -1.95 21.50 0.93
N SER A 80 -1.13 22.34 0.29
CA SER A 80 -1.62 23.11 -0.86
C SER A 80 -2.17 22.22 -1.97
N PRO A 81 -3.37 22.51 -2.52
CA PRO A 81 -3.90 21.78 -3.67
C PRO A 81 -3.08 22.02 -4.94
N LEU A 82 -2.16 22.99 -4.95
CA LEU A 82 -1.22 23.25 -6.05
C LEU A 82 -0.03 22.28 -6.08
N THR A 83 0.15 21.45 -5.05
CA THR A 83 1.17 20.40 -5.01
C THR A 83 0.75 19.22 -5.90
N PRO A 84 1.52 18.82 -6.92
CA PRO A 84 1.15 17.68 -7.77
C PRO A 84 1.31 16.34 -7.03
N GLY A 85 0.49 15.36 -7.42
CA GLY A 85 0.49 14.01 -6.85
C GLY A 85 0.62 12.94 -7.94
N ILE A 86 1.53 11.99 -7.74
CA ILE A 86 1.80 10.87 -8.67
C ILE A 86 1.56 9.55 -7.94
N THR A 87 0.73 8.70 -8.54
CA THR A 87 0.53 7.32 -8.10
C THR A 87 1.43 6.38 -8.88
N LEU A 88 2.17 5.51 -8.18
CA LEU A 88 2.96 4.43 -8.79
C LEU A 88 2.76 3.10 -8.07
N GLN A 89 3.25 2.02 -8.67
CA GLN A 89 3.20 0.69 -8.09
C GLN A 89 4.44 -0.12 -8.47
N GLN A 90 5.12 -0.68 -7.46
CA GLN A 90 6.27 -1.58 -7.64
C GLN A 90 6.24 -2.69 -6.59
N ALA A 91 5.14 -3.45 -6.53
CA ALA A 91 4.93 -4.50 -5.52
C ALA A 91 5.32 -4.02 -4.10
N CYS A 92 6.01 -4.85 -3.32
CA CYS A 92 6.49 -4.49 -1.98
C CYS A 92 7.44 -3.27 -1.96
N GLY A 93 8.05 -2.93 -3.10
CA GLY A 93 8.96 -1.79 -3.24
C GLY A 93 8.28 -0.47 -3.58
N THR A 94 6.94 -0.38 -3.56
CA THR A 94 6.18 0.80 -4.00
C THR A 94 6.60 2.10 -3.30
N SER A 95 6.56 2.17 -1.96
CA SER A 95 6.93 3.39 -1.23
C SER A 95 8.43 3.70 -1.30
N LEU A 96 9.28 2.65 -1.35
CA LEU A 96 10.71 2.83 -1.53
C LEU A 96 11.02 3.41 -2.92
N GLN A 97 10.33 2.94 -3.96
CA GLN A 97 10.45 3.48 -5.31
C GLN A 97 10.03 4.95 -5.38
N ALA A 98 8.98 5.32 -4.64
CA ALA A 98 8.58 6.73 -4.50
C ALA A 98 9.71 7.58 -3.90
N ALA A 99 10.35 7.12 -2.83
CA ALA A 99 11.49 7.81 -2.21
C ALA A 99 12.69 7.92 -3.15
N LEU A 100 13.01 6.86 -3.89
CA LEU A 100 14.09 6.87 -4.89
C LEU A 100 13.80 7.85 -6.04
N MET A 101 12.56 7.91 -6.52
CA MET A 101 12.16 8.84 -7.58
C MET A 101 12.24 10.30 -7.13
N ILE A 102 11.74 10.62 -5.93
CA ILE A 102 11.88 11.97 -5.35
C ILE A 102 13.35 12.32 -5.15
N GLY A 103 14.13 11.41 -4.57
CA GLY A 103 15.56 11.62 -4.38
C GLY A 103 16.30 11.87 -5.69
N ALA A 104 16.00 11.12 -6.75
CA ALA A 104 16.58 11.35 -8.07
C ALA A 104 16.19 12.71 -8.67
N LYS A 105 14.92 13.12 -8.53
CA LYS A 105 14.46 14.44 -8.99
C LYS A 105 15.13 15.59 -8.23
N ILE A 106 15.32 15.45 -6.91
CA ILE A 106 16.07 16.43 -6.11
C ILE A 106 17.55 16.46 -6.51
N ALA A 107 18.20 15.30 -6.62
CA ALA A 107 19.60 15.18 -6.98
C ALA A 107 19.92 15.81 -8.36
N THR A 108 18.97 15.70 -9.30
CA THR A 108 19.07 16.27 -10.66
C THR A 108 18.57 17.71 -10.77
N GLY A 109 18.02 18.29 -9.68
CA GLY A 109 17.52 19.65 -9.63
C GLY A 109 16.20 19.87 -10.37
N GLN A 110 15.41 18.82 -10.60
CA GLN A 110 14.07 18.92 -11.18
C GLN A 110 13.05 19.44 -10.17
N ILE A 111 13.24 19.12 -8.89
CA ILE A 111 12.43 19.59 -7.75
C ILE A 111 13.36 19.92 -6.57
N GLU A 112 12.90 20.69 -5.60
CA GLU A 112 13.64 21.01 -4.38
C GLU A 112 13.17 20.14 -3.19
N CYS A 113 11.90 19.74 -3.17
CA CYS A 113 11.32 18.97 -2.07
C CYS A 113 10.21 18.03 -2.53
N GLY A 114 9.86 17.04 -1.70
CA GLY A 114 8.70 16.21 -1.95
C GLY A 114 8.42 15.21 -0.84
N ILE A 115 7.25 14.57 -0.89
CA ILE A 115 6.84 13.53 0.05
C ILE A 115 6.73 12.18 -0.68
N ALA A 116 7.47 11.19 -0.19
CA ALA A 116 7.29 9.79 -0.58
C ALA A 116 6.41 9.08 0.44
N ALA A 117 5.37 8.40 -0.03
CA ALA A 117 4.44 7.70 0.84
C ALA A 117 3.96 6.38 0.23
N GLY A 118 3.16 5.63 0.99
CA GLY A 118 2.52 4.42 0.50
C GLY A 118 1.46 3.93 1.48
N THR A 119 0.54 3.14 0.96
CA THR A 119 -0.53 2.49 1.73
C THR A 119 -0.81 1.13 1.11
N ASP A 120 -1.35 0.19 1.88
CA ASP A 120 -1.92 -1.04 1.34
C ASP A 120 -2.93 -1.61 2.31
N THR A 121 -4.00 -2.22 1.79
CA THR A 121 -4.96 -2.99 2.60
C THR A 121 -5.52 -4.14 1.79
N THR A 122 -5.56 -5.30 2.43
CA THR A 122 -6.33 -6.45 1.95
C THR A 122 -7.69 -6.57 2.61
N SER A 123 -8.05 -5.60 3.48
CA SER A 123 -9.38 -5.53 4.10
C SER A 123 -10.42 -4.91 3.16
N ASP A 124 -9.97 -4.09 2.21
CA ASP A 124 -10.79 -3.55 1.12
C ASP A 124 -10.26 -4.04 -0.26
N PRO A 125 -10.37 -5.35 -0.57
CA PRO A 125 -9.83 -5.89 -1.80
C PRO A 125 -10.68 -5.48 -3.03
N PRO A 126 -10.07 -5.21 -4.19
CA PRO A 126 -10.79 -4.93 -5.44
C PRO A 126 -11.45 -6.20 -5.99
N ILE A 127 -12.67 -6.48 -5.52
CA ILE A 127 -13.48 -7.60 -6.02
C ILE A 127 -14.06 -7.22 -7.39
N THR A 128 -13.80 -8.05 -8.40
CA THR A 128 -14.23 -7.78 -9.78
C THR A 128 -15.11 -8.89 -10.33
N PHE A 129 -15.77 -8.64 -11.47
CA PHE A 129 -16.44 -9.69 -12.23
C PHE A 129 -15.48 -10.39 -13.19
N GLY A 130 -15.77 -11.67 -13.47
CA GLY A 130 -15.04 -12.42 -14.48
C GLY A 130 -15.13 -11.78 -15.86
N ARG A 131 -14.08 -11.98 -16.68
CA ARG A 131 -13.93 -11.37 -18.01
C ARG A 131 -15.16 -11.49 -18.91
N LYS A 132 -15.84 -12.64 -18.91
CA LYS A 132 -17.04 -12.87 -19.74
C LYS A 132 -18.17 -11.91 -19.37
N PHE A 133 -18.49 -11.77 -18.08
CA PHE A 133 -19.54 -10.88 -17.62
C PHE A 133 -19.17 -9.41 -17.85
N SER A 134 -17.93 -9.01 -17.53
CA SER A 134 -17.43 -7.65 -17.78
C SER A 134 -17.55 -7.26 -19.26
N GLN A 135 -17.24 -8.17 -20.20
CA GLN A 135 -17.42 -7.93 -21.64
C GLN A 135 -18.88 -7.77 -22.05
N ARG A 136 -19.82 -8.46 -21.39
CA ARG A 136 -21.26 -8.25 -21.64
C ARG A 136 -21.71 -6.86 -21.19
N LEU A 137 -21.25 -6.42 -20.02
CA LEU A 137 -21.54 -5.07 -19.52
C LEU A 137 -21.02 -3.99 -20.47
N VAL A 138 -19.79 -4.14 -20.99
CA VAL A 138 -19.23 -3.23 -22.01
C VAL A 138 -20.08 -3.24 -23.29
N LYS A 139 -20.41 -4.43 -23.83
CA LYS A 139 -21.25 -4.56 -25.04
C LYS A 139 -22.62 -3.92 -24.86
N MET A 140 -23.25 -4.14 -23.71
CA MET A 140 -24.52 -3.51 -23.35
C MET A 140 -24.40 -1.98 -23.28
N GLY A 141 -23.34 -1.45 -22.67
CA GLY A 141 -23.07 -0.02 -22.58
C GLY A 141 -22.89 0.63 -23.96
N SER A 142 -22.29 -0.09 -24.93
CA SER A 142 -22.13 0.38 -26.32
C SER A 142 -23.36 0.19 -27.22
N ALA A 143 -24.39 -0.53 -26.77
CA ALA A 143 -25.54 -0.91 -27.60
C ALA A 143 -26.51 0.27 -27.81
N ARG A 144 -26.85 0.54 -29.08
CA ARG A 144 -27.74 1.66 -29.48
C ARG A 144 -29.23 1.28 -29.54
N SER A 145 -29.56 -0.01 -29.48
CA SER A 145 -30.94 -0.50 -29.55
C SER A 145 -31.26 -1.56 -28.51
N ALA A 146 -32.54 -1.70 -28.17
CA ALA A 146 -33.03 -2.72 -27.23
C ALA A 146 -32.68 -4.15 -27.70
N LYS A 147 -32.73 -4.40 -29.01
CA LYS A 147 -32.33 -5.70 -29.60
C LYS A 147 -30.85 -6.00 -29.37
N GLN A 148 -29.97 -5.00 -29.55
CA GLN A 148 -28.53 -5.16 -29.31
C GLN A 148 -28.24 -5.40 -27.82
N ARG A 149 -28.96 -4.73 -26.91
CA ARG A 149 -28.86 -4.96 -25.47
C ARG A 149 -29.25 -6.39 -25.09
N LEU A 150 -30.36 -6.90 -25.62
CA LEU A 150 -30.78 -8.28 -25.39
C LEU A 150 -29.76 -9.30 -25.95
N LEU A 151 -29.21 -9.04 -27.14
CA LEU A 151 -28.19 -9.88 -27.75
C LEU A 151 -26.87 -9.91 -26.95
N ALA A 152 -26.52 -8.83 -26.23
CA ALA A 152 -25.33 -8.81 -25.37
C ALA A 152 -25.40 -9.86 -24.24
N PHE A 153 -26.60 -10.22 -23.80
CA PHE A 153 -26.85 -11.25 -22.78
C PHE A 153 -27.23 -12.61 -23.36
N LYS A 154 -27.17 -12.79 -24.69
CA LYS A 154 -27.39 -14.11 -25.30
C LYS A 154 -26.41 -15.13 -24.72
N GLY A 155 -26.93 -16.25 -24.23
CA GLY A 155 -26.14 -17.33 -23.63
C GLY A 155 -25.52 -16.97 -22.28
N PHE A 156 -26.06 -15.99 -21.56
CA PHE A 156 -25.67 -15.69 -20.19
C PHE A 156 -25.89 -16.91 -19.29
N ARG A 157 -24.92 -17.18 -18.42
CA ARG A 157 -25.01 -18.21 -17.38
C ARG A 157 -24.86 -17.56 -16.00
N PRO A 158 -25.66 -17.95 -14.98
CA PRO A 158 -25.51 -17.42 -13.62
C PRO A 158 -24.10 -17.58 -13.02
N SER A 159 -23.34 -18.60 -13.45
CA SER A 159 -21.95 -18.78 -13.04
C SER A 159 -21.00 -17.65 -13.49
N GLU A 160 -21.40 -16.82 -14.45
CA GLU A 160 -20.65 -15.63 -14.88
C GLU A 160 -20.66 -14.52 -13.83
N LEU A 161 -21.60 -14.54 -12.86
CA LEU A 161 -21.68 -13.57 -11.75
C LEU A 161 -20.73 -13.87 -10.60
N LYS A 162 -19.97 -14.97 -10.66
CA LYS A 162 -19.03 -15.33 -9.59
C LYS A 162 -17.97 -14.24 -9.44
N PRO A 163 -17.76 -13.71 -8.21
CA PRO A 163 -16.75 -12.70 -7.96
C PRO A 163 -15.35 -13.27 -8.19
N VAL A 164 -14.46 -12.42 -8.69
CA VAL A 164 -13.04 -12.68 -8.84
C VAL A 164 -12.32 -11.84 -7.78
N LEU A 165 -11.76 -12.55 -6.80
CA LEU A 165 -10.92 -11.97 -5.76
C LEU A 165 -9.50 -11.75 -6.29
N PRO A 166 -8.80 -10.70 -5.86
CA PRO A 166 -7.38 -10.54 -6.14
C PRO A 166 -6.59 -11.72 -5.54
N ALA A 167 -5.62 -12.23 -6.29
CA ALA A 167 -4.76 -13.33 -5.86
C ALA A 167 -3.36 -12.81 -5.50
N ASN A 168 -2.79 -13.34 -4.42
CA ASN A 168 -1.40 -13.08 -4.01
C ASN A 168 -0.39 -14.02 -4.70
N GLY A 169 -0.82 -14.75 -5.72
CA GLY A 169 -0.01 -15.67 -6.51
C GLY A 169 0.71 -14.94 -7.64
N GLU A 170 1.98 -15.27 -7.86
CA GLU A 170 2.72 -14.78 -9.00
C GLU A 170 2.16 -15.41 -10.31
N PRO A 171 1.79 -14.60 -11.32
CA PRO A 171 1.03 -15.09 -12.48
C PRO A 171 1.71 -16.16 -13.34
N ARG A 172 3.05 -16.20 -13.39
CA ARG A 172 3.80 -17.12 -14.27
C ARG A 172 4.07 -18.47 -13.61
N THR A 173 4.33 -18.46 -12.31
CA THR A 173 4.67 -19.63 -11.49
C THR A 173 3.44 -20.24 -10.82
N GLY A 174 2.37 -19.47 -10.67
CA GLY A 174 1.15 -19.88 -9.96
C GLY A 174 1.34 -20.04 -8.45
N MET A 175 2.51 -19.66 -7.93
CA MET A 175 2.86 -19.80 -6.53
C MET A 175 2.58 -18.51 -5.76
N SER A 176 2.09 -18.66 -4.53
CA SER A 176 2.05 -17.57 -3.55
C SER A 176 3.44 -17.13 -3.13
N MET A 177 3.55 -15.92 -2.57
CA MET A 177 4.80 -15.43 -2.00
C MET A 177 5.34 -16.34 -0.87
N GLY A 178 4.45 -16.93 -0.06
CA GLY A 178 4.83 -17.89 0.97
C GLY A 178 5.44 -19.16 0.39
N GLN A 179 4.88 -19.69 -0.71
CA GLN A 179 5.46 -20.85 -1.40
C GLN A 179 6.82 -20.54 -2.02
N HIS A 180 7.03 -19.33 -2.52
CA HIS A 180 8.36 -18.88 -2.97
C HIS A 180 9.35 -18.80 -1.80
N CYS A 181 8.92 -18.31 -0.64
CA CYS A 181 9.70 -18.30 0.59
C CYS A 181 10.11 -19.72 1.01
N GLU A 182 9.18 -20.68 0.99
CA GLU A 182 9.47 -22.09 1.29
C GLU A 182 10.48 -22.70 0.31
N ARG A 183 10.35 -22.43 -0.99
CA ARG A 183 11.35 -22.90 -1.98
C ARG A 183 12.73 -22.32 -1.73
N MET A 184 12.79 -21.02 -1.42
CA MET A 184 14.05 -20.38 -1.06
C MET A 184 14.63 -21.01 0.22
N ALA A 185 13.83 -21.18 1.27
CA ALA A 185 14.29 -21.81 2.50
C ALA A 185 14.85 -23.22 2.25
N HIS A 186 14.19 -24.03 1.41
CA HIS A 186 14.69 -25.35 1.01
C HIS A 186 15.99 -25.29 0.20
N GLU A 187 16.07 -24.42 -0.81
CA GLU A 187 17.25 -24.26 -1.68
C GLU A 187 18.50 -23.89 -0.86
N TRP A 188 18.33 -22.92 0.05
CA TRP A 188 19.40 -22.39 0.89
C TRP A 188 19.57 -23.17 2.21
N LYS A 189 18.82 -24.26 2.40
CA LYS A 189 18.86 -25.15 3.57
C LYS A 189 18.69 -24.40 4.90
N ILE A 190 17.75 -23.46 4.94
CA ILE A 190 17.42 -22.67 6.13
C ILE A 190 16.59 -23.52 7.09
N ALA A 191 17.12 -23.82 8.28
CA ALA A 191 16.42 -24.65 9.26
C ALA A 191 15.14 -23.97 9.76
N ARG A 192 14.10 -24.75 10.05
CA ARG A 192 12.85 -24.25 10.65
C ARG A 192 13.10 -23.51 11.97
N GLU A 193 13.97 -24.07 12.81
CA GLU A 193 14.35 -23.46 14.09
C GLU A 193 14.96 -22.05 13.92
N ASP A 194 15.73 -21.82 12.85
CA ASP A 194 16.30 -20.51 12.56
C ASP A 194 15.23 -19.49 12.14
N GLN A 195 14.24 -19.93 11.37
CA GLN A 195 13.10 -19.11 10.96
C GLN A 195 12.24 -18.71 12.17
N ASP A 196 11.93 -19.68 13.03
CA ASP A 196 11.12 -19.46 14.24
C ASP A 196 11.85 -18.55 15.23
N ARG A 197 13.16 -18.75 15.42
CA ARG A 197 14.00 -17.90 16.27
C ARG A 197 14.00 -16.46 15.77
N LEU A 198 14.18 -16.23 14.46
CA LEU A 198 14.11 -14.89 13.88
C LEU A 198 12.74 -14.23 14.11
N ALA A 199 11.65 -14.99 13.93
CA ALA A 199 10.29 -14.50 14.14
C ALA A 199 10.03 -14.11 15.62
N MET A 200 10.44 -14.97 16.56
CA MET A 200 10.35 -14.70 18.00
C MET A 200 11.13 -13.45 18.39
N GLU A 201 12.39 -13.35 17.95
CA GLU A 201 13.22 -12.18 18.22
C GLU A 201 12.65 -10.89 17.63
N SER A 202 12.09 -10.95 16.42
CA SER A 202 11.48 -9.80 15.75
C SER A 202 10.31 -9.25 16.57
N HIS A 203 9.42 -10.12 17.05
CA HIS A 203 8.31 -9.73 17.92
C HIS A 203 8.79 -9.14 19.26
N GLY A 204 9.80 -9.75 19.90
CA GLY A 204 10.37 -9.23 21.14
C GLY A 204 11.04 -7.87 20.98
N LYS A 205 11.79 -7.66 19.89
CA LYS A 205 12.44 -6.38 19.55
C LYS A 205 11.38 -5.30 19.27
N ALA A 206 10.35 -5.62 18.50
CA ALA A 206 9.27 -4.68 18.19
C ALA A 206 8.48 -4.27 19.45
N ASN A 207 8.17 -5.22 20.34
CA ASN A 207 7.51 -4.90 21.61
C ASN A 207 8.37 -3.96 22.46
N ARG A 208 9.65 -4.28 22.62
CA ARG A 208 10.60 -3.45 23.37
C ARG A 208 10.71 -2.04 22.82
N ALA A 209 10.76 -1.88 21.49
CA ALA A 209 10.80 -0.57 20.85
C ALA A 209 9.57 0.30 21.18
N TYR A 210 8.39 -0.31 21.35
CA TYR A 210 7.21 0.40 21.84
C TYR A 210 7.29 0.77 23.32
N ASP A 211 7.81 -0.12 24.16
CA ASP A 211 7.95 0.12 25.59
C ASP A 211 9.01 1.19 25.89
N GLU A 212 10.04 1.30 25.05
CA GLU A 212 11.11 2.30 25.11
C GLU A 212 10.76 3.64 24.42
N GLY A 213 9.57 3.76 23.81
CA GLY A 213 9.14 4.99 23.13
C GLY A 213 9.83 5.28 21.80
N PHE A 214 10.53 4.30 21.20
CA PHE A 214 11.24 4.47 19.92
C PHE A 214 10.31 4.91 18.78
N PHE A 215 9.04 4.49 18.81
CA PHE A 215 8.05 4.80 17.79
C PHE A 215 7.27 6.10 18.03
N ASP A 216 7.37 6.72 19.21
CA ASP A 216 6.65 7.95 19.56
C ASP A 216 6.92 9.09 18.55
N PRO A 217 8.17 9.27 18.04
CA PRO A 217 8.47 10.30 17.07
C PRO A 217 8.04 9.95 15.64
N ILE A 218 7.39 8.81 15.35
CA ILE A 218 7.01 8.40 13.98
C ILE A 218 5.57 7.90 13.84
N VAL A 219 4.96 7.34 14.89
CA VAL A 219 3.60 6.78 14.83
C VAL A 219 2.58 7.82 15.27
N THR A 220 1.63 8.13 14.39
CA THR A 220 0.46 8.95 14.71
C THR A 220 -0.75 8.04 14.96
N PRO A 221 -1.35 8.03 16.17
CA PRO A 221 -2.54 7.24 16.46
C PRO A 221 -3.69 7.53 15.48
N TRP A 222 -4.41 6.49 15.09
CA TRP A 222 -5.50 6.62 14.13
C TRP A 222 -6.53 5.51 14.27
N SER A 223 -7.80 5.84 14.00
CA SER A 223 -8.93 4.90 14.01
C SER A 223 -9.00 4.03 15.27
N GLY A 224 -8.75 4.62 16.44
CA GLY A 224 -8.78 3.92 17.74
C GLY A 224 -7.56 3.05 18.02
N VAL A 225 -6.52 3.12 17.20
CA VAL A 225 -5.28 2.36 17.36
C VAL A 225 -4.13 3.31 17.63
N ALA A 226 -3.35 3.03 18.68
CA ALA A 226 -2.17 3.81 19.05
C ALA A 226 -0.85 3.07 18.78
N ARG A 227 -0.87 1.73 18.71
CA ARG A 227 0.31 0.87 18.49
C ARG A 227 0.00 -0.20 17.46
N ASP A 228 1.02 -0.71 16.78
CA ASP A 228 0.87 -1.81 15.82
C ASP A 228 0.22 -3.04 16.51
N ASN A 229 -0.85 -3.59 15.93
CA ASN A 229 -1.59 -4.69 16.54
C ASN A 229 -1.13 -6.08 16.07
N ASN A 230 -0.09 -6.12 15.24
CA ASN A 230 0.47 -7.34 14.68
C ASN A 230 1.56 -7.98 15.56
N ILE A 231 2.05 -7.27 16.58
CA ILE A 231 3.09 -7.71 17.52
C ILE A 231 2.52 -8.72 18.52
N ARG A 232 3.27 -9.81 18.77
CA ARG A 232 2.95 -10.83 19.77
C ARG A 232 4.01 -10.80 20.87
N ALA A 233 3.75 -10.04 21.94
CA ALA A 233 4.70 -9.87 23.04
C ALA A 233 5.04 -11.18 23.77
N ASP A 234 4.14 -12.16 23.68
CA ASP A 234 4.23 -13.47 24.31
C ASP A 234 4.75 -14.57 23.36
N SER A 235 5.35 -14.19 22.23
CA SER A 235 5.94 -15.12 21.26
C SER A 235 7.10 -15.88 21.88
N ASN A 236 7.10 -17.21 21.75
CA ASN A 236 8.16 -18.09 22.26
C ASN A 236 8.36 -19.29 21.31
N MET A 237 9.48 -20.01 21.47
CA MET A 237 9.80 -21.15 20.59
C MET A 237 8.77 -22.28 20.69
N GLU A 238 8.18 -22.53 21.86
CA GLU A 238 7.17 -23.58 22.05
C GLU A 238 5.88 -23.30 21.25
N LYS A 239 5.46 -22.04 21.15
CA LYS A 239 4.28 -21.61 20.38
C LYS A 239 4.51 -21.54 18.88
N LEU A 240 5.77 -21.44 18.46
CA LEU A 240 6.15 -21.35 17.05
C LEU A 240 6.48 -22.71 16.44
N GLY A 241 6.90 -23.69 17.25
CA GLY A 241 7.22 -25.07 16.83
C GLY A 241 6.05 -25.80 16.19
#